data_AF-A0A2S2QIH5-F1
#
_entry.id   AF-A0A2S2QIH5-F1
#
_cell.length_a   1.000
_cell.length_b   1.000
_cell.length_c   1.000
_cell.angle_alpha   90.00
_cell.angle_beta   90.00
_cell.angle_gamma   90.00
#
_symmetry.space_group_name_H-M   'P 1'
#
loop_
_entity.id
_entity.type
_entity.pdbx_description
1 polymer ?
#
loop_
_entity_poly.entity_id
_entity_poly.type
_entity_poly.pdbx_seq_one_letter_code
_entity_poly.pdbx_strand_id
1 'polypeptide(L)'
;MSCARIILYVNCTWMHKGISSTFYSRLLGLGRSPKMGGYKYVQEVYRKKQSDVLRYLLRIRVWQYRQMTRVHRAPRPTRPDKARRLGYKAKQGFSIFRV
;
A
#
# COMPACT_ATOMS: atom_id res chain seq x y z
N MET A 1 -23.33 35.79 32.30
CA MET A 1 -22.90 34.63 33.11
C MET A 1 -23.89 33.46 32.98
N SER A 2 -24.12 32.91 31.77
CA SER A 2 -25.01 31.73 31.60
C SER A 2 -24.51 30.66 30.61
N CYS A 3 -23.42 30.86 29.88
CA CYS A 3 -22.94 29.83 28.93
C CYS A 3 -22.25 28.63 29.59
N ALA A 4 -21.66 28.78 30.78
CA ALA A 4 -20.85 27.72 31.38
C ALA A 4 -21.66 26.54 31.95
N ARG A 5 -22.99 26.67 32.09
CA ARG A 5 -23.84 25.65 32.72
C ARG A 5 -24.41 24.61 31.75
N ILE A 6 -24.35 24.86 30.44
CA ILE A 6 -24.85 23.95 29.39
C ILE A 6 -23.79 22.90 28.99
N ILE A 7 -22.49 23.23 29.06
CA ILE A 7 -21.42 22.34 28.59
C ILE A 7 -21.18 21.15 29.54
N LEU A 8 -21.50 21.29 30.84
CA LEU A 8 -21.36 20.20 31.82
C LEU A 8 -22.52 19.20 31.78
N TYR A 9 -23.71 19.57 31.29
CA TYR A 9 -24.85 18.64 31.25
C TYR A 9 -24.78 17.64 30.09
N VAL A 10 -24.07 17.97 29.01
CA VAL A 10 -23.92 17.06 27.85
C VAL A 10 -22.80 16.04 28.06
N ASN A 11 -21.84 16.31 28.97
CA ASN A 11 -20.75 15.39 29.26
C ASN A 11 -21.08 14.31 30.30
N CYS A 12 -22.21 14.40 31.03
CA CYS A 12 -22.51 13.47 32.11
C CYS A 12 -23.45 12.29 31.72
N THR A 13 -24.18 12.38 30.61
CA THR A 13 -25.09 11.30 30.16
C THR A 13 -24.46 10.27 29.23
N TRP A 14 -23.22 10.48 28.79
CA TRP A 14 -22.49 9.54 27.93
C TRP A 14 -21.57 8.58 28.68
N MET A 15 -21.50 8.66 30.01
CA MET A 15 -20.60 7.85 30.84
C MET A 15 -21.24 6.56 31.40
N HIS A 16 -22.46 6.20 30.97
CA HIS A 16 -23.18 5.01 31.45
C HIS A 16 -23.52 3.96 30.39
N LYS A 17 -23.23 4.24 29.12
CA LYS A 17 -23.28 3.22 28.06
C LYS A 17 -21.84 2.84 27.80
N GLY A 18 -21.46 1.60 28.15
CA GLY A 18 -20.13 1.03 27.95
C GLY A 18 -19.65 1.13 26.51
N ILE A 19 -19.17 2.32 26.14
CA ILE A 19 -18.57 2.61 24.85
C ILE A 19 -17.14 2.12 24.98
N SER A 20 -16.97 0.86 24.58
CA SER A 20 -15.67 0.26 24.31
C SER A 20 -14.75 1.29 23.68
N SER A 21 -13.50 1.35 24.15
CA SER A 21 -12.40 2.18 23.64
C SER A 21 -12.20 2.11 22.12
N THR A 22 -12.80 1.13 21.46
CA THR A 22 -12.89 0.99 20.00
C THR A 22 -13.69 2.10 19.30
N PHE A 23 -14.67 2.73 19.95
CA PHE A 23 -15.48 3.79 19.31
C PHE A 23 -14.75 5.14 19.26
N TYR A 24 -14.03 5.49 20.34
CA TYR A 24 -13.20 6.70 20.38
C TYR A 24 -12.02 6.63 19.38
N SER A 25 -11.51 5.42 19.14
CA SER A 25 -10.48 5.13 18.13
C SER A 25 -10.96 5.40 16.70
N ARG A 26 -12.27 5.31 16.43
CA ARG A 26 -12.87 5.55 15.11
C ARG A 26 -13.11 7.05 14.84
N LEU A 27 -13.34 7.85 15.89
CA LEU A 27 -13.59 9.29 15.78
C LEU A 27 -12.32 10.15 15.74
N LEU A 28 -11.23 9.75 16.40
CA LEU A 28 -9.98 10.52 16.43
C LEU A 28 -9.06 10.29 15.22
N GLY A 29 -9.41 9.43 14.26
CA GLY A 29 -8.56 9.17 13.09
C GLY A 29 -7.16 8.62 13.42
N LEU A 30 -6.87 8.32 14.69
CA LEU A 30 -5.63 7.70 15.15
C LEU A 30 -5.74 6.17 15.03
N GLY A 31 -6.21 5.70 13.88
CA GLY A 31 -6.38 4.29 13.57
C GLY A 31 -5.15 3.74 12.87
N ARG A 32 -4.11 3.40 13.64
CA ARG A 32 -2.82 2.83 13.20
C ARG A 32 -2.05 3.74 12.24
N SER A 33 -0.83 4.13 12.61
CA SER A 33 0.17 4.45 11.58
C SER A 33 0.17 3.29 10.59
N PRO A 34 -0.18 3.49 9.30
CA PRO A 34 -0.09 2.41 8.35
C PRO A 34 1.40 2.12 8.23
N LYS A 35 1.89 1.11 8.97
CA LYS A 35 3.24 0.58 8.75
C LYS A 35 3.27 0.21 7.26
N MET A 36 3.92 1.05 6.47
CA MET A 36 3.86 0.96 5.02
C MET A 36 4.49 -0.37 4.63
N GLY A 37 3.69 -1.30 4.10
CA GLY A 37 4.20 -2.58 3.67
C GLY A 37 5.23 -2.40 2.55
N GLY A 38 6.20 -3.31 2.45
CA GLY A 38 7.26 -3.27 1.43
C GLY A 38 6.75 -3.04 0.00
N TYR A 39 5.60 -3.62 -0.35
CA TYR A 39 4.96 -3.45 -1.67
C TYR A 39 4.46 -2.03 -1.95
N LYS A 40 4.13 -1.25 -0.92
CA LYS A 40 3.67 0.12 -1.06
C LYS A 40 4.80 1.04 -1.50
N TYR A 41 6.02 0.84 -1.00
CA TYR A 41 7.22 1.52 -1.49
C TYR A 41 7.50 1.19 -2.96
N VAL A 42 7.42 -0.09 -3.33
CA VAL A 42 7.59 -0.50 -4.74
C VAL A 42 6.53 0.19 -5.62
N GLN A 43 5.28 0.25 -5.16
CA GLN A 43 4.22 0.95 -5.87
C GLN A 43 4.51 2.45 -6.04
N GLU A 44 5.07 3.12 -5.03
CA GLU A 44 5.44 4.54 -5.07
C GLU A 44 6.57 4.83 -6.06
N VAL A 45 7.60 3.98 -6.09
CA VAL A 45 8.70 4.06 -7.07
C VAL A 45 8.15 3.97 -8.49
N TYR A 46 7.23 3.04 -8.76
CA TYR A 46 6.61 2.91 -10.08
C TYR A 46 5.56 3.99 -10.39
N ARG A 47 5.11 4.78 -9.41
CA ARG A 47 4.24 5.95 -9.64
C ARG A 47 5.06 7.12 -10.21
N LYS A 48 6.32 7.27 -9.80
CA LYS A 48 7.26 8.29 -10.31
C LYS A 48 8.22 7.70 -11.36
N LYS A 49 7.71 7.49 -12.58
CA LYS A 49 8.49 6.84 -13.65
C LYS A 49 9.74 7.61 -14.10
N GLN A 50 9.78 8.92 -13.89
CA GLN A 50 10.89 9.79 -14.29
C GLN A 50 12.04 9.84 -13.27
N SER A 51 11.85 9.24 -12.08
CA SER A 51 12.91 9.17 -11.07
C SER A 51 14.19 8.54 -11.63
N ASP A 52 15.35 9.08 -11.22
CA ASP A 52 16.66 8.65 -11.71
C ASP A 52 16.90 7.15 -11.51
N VAL A 53 16.43 6.61 -10.37
CA VAL A 53 16.49 5.19 -10.05
C VAL A 53 15.75 4.35 -11.09
N LEU A 54 14.49 4.68 -11.38
CA LEU A 54 13.70 3.87 -12.31
C LEU A 54 14.20 4.05 -13.75
N ARG A 55 14.63 5.26 -14.13
CA ARG A 55 15.18 5.53 -15.46
C ARG A 55 16.48 4.74 -15.70
N TYR A 56 17.35 4.70 -14.70
CA TYR A 56 18.58 3.90 -14.74
C TYR A 56 18.28 2.40 -14.89
N LEU A 57 17.38 1.87 -14.06
CA LEU A 57 16.98 0.46 -14.12
C LEU A 57 16.36 0.07 -15.48
N LEU A 58 15.51 0.94 -16.04
CA LEU A 58 14.89 0.70 -17.34
C LEU A 58 15.91 0.75 -18.48
N ARG A 59 16.92 1.63 -18.40
CA ARG A 59 17.99 1.73 -19.40
C ARG A 59 18.84 0.46 -19.47
N ILE A 60 19.17 -0.14 -18.33
CA ILE A 60 19.92 -1.41 -18.31
C ILE A 60 19.04 -2.56 -18.80
N ARG A 61 17.78 -2.61 -18.34
CA ARG A 61 16.87 -3.71 -18.70
C ARG A 61 16.51 -3.73 -20.19
N VAL A 62 16.30 -2.58 -20.82
CA VAL A 62 16.00 -2.54 -22.27
C VAL A 62 17.16 -3.09 -23.08
N TRP A 63 18.40 -2.84 -22.65
CA TRP A 63 19.58 -3.41 -23.29
C TRP A 63 19.59 -4.94 -23.14
N GLN A 64 19.37 -5.44 -21.92
CA GLN A 64 19.28 -6.89 -21.66
C GLN A 64 18.15 -7.57 -22.45
N TYR A 65 16.98 -6.93 -22.56
CA TYR A 65 15.82 -7.50 -23.25
C TYR A 65 16.00 -7.55 -24.76
N ARG A 66 16.80 -6.65 -25.36
CA ARG A 66 17.13 -6.69 -26.80
C ARG A 66 18.00 -7.89 -27.18
N GLN A 67 18.79 -8.41 -26.24
CA GLN A 67 19.64 -9.58 -26.47
C GLN A 67 18.90 -10.91 -26.26
N MET A 68 17.69 -10.87 -25.71
CA MET A 68 16.91 -12.06 -25.38
C MET A 68 15.88 -12.38 -26.47
N THR A 69 15.38 -13.61 -26.49
CA THR A 69 14.33 -14.02 -27.42
C THR A 69 13.01 -13.27 -27.18
N ARG A 70 12.21 -13.13 -28.24
CA ARG A 70 10.92 -12.40 -28.23
C ARG A 70 10.00 -12.85 -27.10
N VAL A 71 9.96 -14.15 -26.80
CA VAL A 71 9.23 -14.67 -25.64
C VAL A 71 10.20 -15.49 -24.81
N HIS A 72 10.41 -15.06 -23.56
CA HIS A 72 11.25 -15.77 -22.62
C HIS A 72 10.59 -15.89 -21.25
N ARG A 73 10.87 -17.01 -20.58
CA ARG A 73 10.38 -17.26 -19.21
C ARG A 73 11.21 -16.49 -18.21
N ALA A 74 10.54 -15.77 -17.30
CA ALA A 74 11.17 -15.09 -16.19
C ALA A 74 10.92 -15.84 -14.87
N PRO A 75 11.95 -16.07 -14.03
CA PRO A 75 11.77 -16.76 -12.75
C PRO A 75 10.99 -15.92 -11.73
N ARG A 76 11.06 -14.58 -11.83
CA ARG A 76 10.39 -13.64 -10.92
C ARG A 76 9.79 -12.45 -11.69
N PRO A 77 8.67 -11.89 -11.22
CA PRO A 77 8.09 -10.71 -11.83
C PRO A 77 8.99 -9.50 -11.55
N THR A 78 9.18 -8.65 -12.56
CA THR A 78 9.88 -7.36 -12.42
C THR A 78 9.16 -6.42 -11.45
N ARG A 79 7.83 -6.54 -11.39
CA ARG A 79 6.96 -5.71 -10.57
C ARG A 79 6.06 -6.58 -9.69
N PRO A 80 6.50 -6.97 -8.49
CA PRO A 80 5.78 -7.91 -7.63
C PRO A 80 4.50 -7.33 -7.01
N ASP A 81 4.42 -6.02 -6.79
CA ASP A 81 3.21 -5.31 -6.33
C ASP A 81 2.07 -5.45 -7.35
N LYS A 82 2.34 -5.19 -8.64
CA LYS A 82 1.35 -5.33 -9.72
C LYS A 82 1.00 -6.79 -9.96
N ALA A 83 1.99 -7.68 -9.98
CA ALA A 83 1.75 -9.10 -10.20
C ALA A 83 0.78 -9.67 -9.14
N ARG A 84 0.98 -9.35 -7.86
CA ARG A 84 0.09 -9.80 -6.77
C ARG A 84 -1.33 -9.24 -6.91
N ARG A 85 -1.49 -7.99 -7.34
CA ARG A 85 -2.81 -7.40 -7.63
C ARG A 85 -3.53 -8.12 -8.76
N LEU A 86 -2.78 -8.63 -9.75
CA LEU A 86 -3.30 -9.44 -10.85
C LEU A 86 -3.53 -10.92 -10.47
N GLY A 87 -3.31 -11.30 -9.21
CA GLY A 87 -3.55 -12.66 -8.73
C GLY A 87 -2.34 -13.59 -8.77
N TYR A 88 -1.13 -13.10 -9.10
CA TYR A 88 0.09 -13.90 -8.99
C TYR A 88 0.31 -14.35 -7.53
N LYS A 89 0.49 -15.65 -7.35
CA LYS A 89 0.91 -16.26 -6.08
C LYS A 89 2.24 -16.98 -6.31
N ALA A 90 3.14 -16.91 -5.33
CA ALA A 90 4.39 -17.67 -5.35
C ALA A 90 4.11 -19.14 -4.97
N LYS A 91 3.44 -19.86 -5.88
CA LYS A 91 3.15 -21.28 -5.79
C LYS A 91 3.55 -21.96 -7.10
N GLN A 92 3.80 -23.26 -7.06
CA GLN A 92 3.99 -24.05 -8.27
C GLN A 92 2.72 -23.98 -9.14
N GLY A 93 2.87 -24.01 -10.46
CA GLY A 93 1.79 -23.78 -11.44
C GLY A 93 1.69 -22.35 -11.97
N PHE A 94 2.36 -21.36 -11.34
CA PHE A 94 2.45 -20.00 -11.89
C PHE A 94 3.75 -19.83 -12.68
N SER A 95 3.62 -19.45 -13.96
CA SER A 95 4.75 -19.11 -14.83
C SER A 95 4.59 -17.70 -15.37
N ILE A 96 5.68 -16.92 -15.38
CA ILE A 96 5.68 -15.55 -15.87
C ILE A 96 6.53 -15.50 -17.14
N PHE A 97 5.94 -14.97 -18.20
CA PHE A 97 6.64 -14.72 -19.46
C PHE A 97 6.79 -13.21 -19.67
N ARG A 98 7.87 -12.85 -20.35
CA ARG A 98 8.10 -11.50 -20.86
C ARG A 98 8.06 -11.57 -22.39
N VAL A 99 7.41 -10.57 -22.97
CA VAL A 99 7.20 -10.37 -24.41
C VAL A 99 7.79 -9.02 -24.78
#